data_AF-A0A1Z5IYB0-F1
#
_entry.id   AF-A0A1Z5IYB0-F1
#
_cell.length_a   1.000
_cell.length_b   1.000
_cell.length_c   1.000
_cell.angle_alpha   90.00
_cell.angle_beta   90.00
_cell.angle_gamma   90.00
#
_symmetry.space_group_name_H-M   'P 1'
#
loop_
_entity.id
_entity.type
_entity.pdbx_description
1 polymer ?
#
loop_
_entity_poly.entity_id
_entity_poly.type
_entity_poly.pdbx_seq_one_letter_code
_entity_poly.pdbx_strand_id
1 'polypeptide(L)'
;MTKATDASIMSTAIQLFKQSSFDQVTINEICTKCDITKPTFYYHFENKDQLISTYFRTLITRLPQELLATNAGENDLEKIYTFYERTIGVITEMGPDLYSQLYVSNLKRNQHTFDFNDSTDRYVTTLIQQAQKAGIIQNQSEAAELYTNSVLLFEGYEINWCFQSGNFDVVPYFERGLEILFEVERQYQQSRLKGFVLN
;
A
#
# COMPACT_ATOMS: atom_id res chain seq x y z
N MET A 1 -24.19 24.20 6.05
CA MET A 1 -22.91 23.68 6.58
C MET A 1 -22.87 22.20 6.27
N THR A 2 -22.02 21.78 5.34
CA THR A 2 -21.83 20.36 5.03
C THR A 2 -21.14 19.74 6.24
N LYS A 3 -21.71 18.68 6.82
CA LYS A 3 -21.10 17.99 7.97
C LYS A 3 -19.73 17.49 7.54
N ALA A 4 -18.67 17.89 8.24
CA ALA A 4 -17.33 17.37 7.96
C ALA A 4 -17.35 15.84 8.09
N THR A 5 -16.75 15.18 7.11
CA THR A 5 -16.58 13.73 7.07
C THR A 5 -15.10 13.40 7.24
N ASP A 6 -14.79 12.20 7.74
CA ASP A 6 -13.42 11.66 7.80
C ASP A 6 -12.71 11.86 6.46
N ALA A 7 -13.39 11.56 5.35
CA ALA A 7 -12.87 11.73 4.00
C ALA A 7 -12.48 13.18 3.66
N SER A 8 -13.32 14.16 4.03
CA SER A 8 -13.00 15.58 3.80
C SER A 8 -11.79 16.05 4.62
N ILE A 9 -11.71 15.66 5.89
CA ILE A 9 -10.61 16.02 6.79
C ILE A 9 -9.30 15.39 6.31
N MET A 10 -9.33 14.08 5.97
CA MET A 10 -8.17 13.37 5.43
C MET A 10 -7.69 14.02 4.13
N SER A 11 -8.59 14.27 3.17
CA SER A 11 -8.22 14.88 1.88
C SER A 11 -7.55 16.25 2.07
N THR A 12 -8.11 17.11 2.92
CA THR A 12 -7.53 18.42 3.23
C THR A 12 -6.16 18.30 3.92
N ALA A 13 -6.04 17.39 4.90
CA ALA A 13 -4.77 17.18 5.59
C ALA A 13 -3.67 16.67 4.63
N ILE A 14 -3.98 15.71 3.76
CA ILE A 14 -3.03 15.19 2.76
C ILE A 14 -2.58 16.29 1.80
N GLN A 15 -3.48 17.18 1.36
CA GLN A 15 -3.11 18.33 0.54
C GLN A 15 -2.14 19.27 1.28
N LEU A 16 -2.37 19.52 2.57
CA LEU A 16 -1.46 20.33 3.39
C LEU A 16 -0.09 19.62 3.56
N PHE A 17 -0.07 18.32 3.79
CA PHE A 17 1.18 17.54 3.91
C PHE A 17 1.98 17.45 2.61
N LYS A 18 1.32 17.58 1.45
CA LYS A 18 2.00 17.69 0.15
C LYS A 18 2.59 19.10 -0.09
N GLN A 19 2.04 20.13 0.55
CA GLN A 19 2.51 21.52 0.43
C GLN A 19 3.55 21.90 1.48
N SER A 20 3.60 21.17 2.60
CA SER A 20 4.48 21.43 3.74
C SER A 20 4.73 20.11 4.47
N SER A 21 5.88 19.96 5.12
CA SER A 21 6.22 18.70 5.78
C SER A 21 5.16 18.27 6.81
N PHE A 22 5.02 16.96 7.02
CA PHE A 22 4.08 16.38 7.98
C PHE A 22 4.17 17.05 9.36
N ASP A 23 5.39 17.31 9.84
CA ASP A 23 5.63 17.91 11.15
C ASP A 23 5.19 19.37 11.25
N GLN A 24 5.35 20.14 10.17
CA GLN A 24 5.00 21.56 10.13
C GLN A 24 3.49 21.80 10.13
N VAL A 25 2.71 20.92 9.48
CA VAL A 25 1.25 21.08 9.43
C VAL A 25 0.65 20.83 10.80
N THR A 26 -0.13 21.78 11.29
CA THR A 26 -0.80 21.73 12.59
C THR A 26 -2.26 21.28 12.47
N ILE A 27 -2.79 20.68 13.55
CA ILE A 27 -4.23 20.36 13.64
C ILE A 27 -5.08 21.64 13.50
N ASN A 28 -4.58 22.78 13.96
CA ASN A 28 -5.23 24.07 13.81
C ASN A 28 -5.41 24.45 12.33
N GLU A 29 -4.35 24.35 11.54
CA GLU A 29 -4.41 24.66 10.10
C GLU A 29 -5.37 23.73 9.37
N ILE A 30 -5.37 22.43 9.69
CA ILE A 30 -6.34 21.47 9.16
C ILE A 30 -7.76 21.91 9.53
N CYS A 31 -8.01 22.22 10.80
CA CYS A 31 -9.32 22.67 11.28
C CYS A 31 -9.80 23.93 10.56
N THR A 32 -8.94 24.93 10.44
CA THR A 32 -9.23 26.18 9.73
C THR A 32 -9.55 25.93 8.26
N LYS A 33 -8.80 25.04 7.59
CA LYS A 33 -9.00 24.74 6.18
C LYS A 33 -10.28 23.93 5.92
N CYS A 34 -10.69 23.09 6.88
CA CYS A 34 -11.92 22.30 6.82
C CYS A 34 -13.17 23.03 7.36
N ASP A 35 -13.04 24.25 7.89
CA ASP A 35 -14.12 24.97 8.60
C ASP A 35 -14.70 24.15 9.78
N ILE A 36 -13.82 23.58 10.60
CA ILE A 36 -14.18 22.81 11.80
C ILE A 36 -13.45 23.28 13.05
N THR A 37 -13.87 22.78 14.21
CA THR A 37 -13.22 23.05 15.50
C THR A 37 -12.24 21.91 15.87
N LYS A 38 -11.30 22.18 16.79
CA LYS A 38 -10.43 21.12 17.35
C LYS A 38 -11.22 19.97 17.97
N PRO A 39 -12.26 20.19 18.80
CA PRO A 39 -13.10 19.09 19.29
C PRO A 39 -13.69 18.25 18.16
N THR A 40 -14.10 18.87 17.04
CA THR A 40 -14.57 18.14 15.86
C THR A 40 -13.45 17.29 15.25
N PHE A 41 -12.24 17.83 15.09
CA PHE A 41 -11.10 17.03 14.64
C PHE A 41 -10.85 15.81 15.55
N TYR A 42 -10.78 16.04 16.87
CA TYR A 42 -10.51 14.99 17.85
C TYR A 42 -11.64 13.97 18.01
N TYR A 43 -12.86 14.30 17.56
CA TYR A 43 -13.95 13.34 17.43
C TYR A 43 -13.68 12.33 16.31
N HIS A 44 -13.02 12.75 15.23
CA HIS A 44 -12.69 11.89 14.09
C HIS A 44 -11.33 11.20 14.21
N PHE A 45 -10.32 11.90 14.73
CA PHE A 45 -8.94 11.42 14.80
C PHE A 45 -8.25 11.85 16.10
N GLU A 46 -7.60 10.92 16.79
CA GLU A 46 -6.79 11.16 17.98
C GLU A 46 -5.65 12.15 17.71
N ASN A 47 -5.02 12.05 16.54
CA ASN A 47 -3.85 12.83 16.14
C ASN A 47 -3.62 12.73 14.62
N LYS A 48 -2.57 13.41 14.12
CA LYS A 48 -2.18 13.36 12.71
C LYS A 48 -1.76 11.96 12.26
N ASP A 49 -1.13 11.17 13.14
CA ASP A 49 -0.64 9.82 12.82
C ASP A 49 -1.80 8.86 12.53
N GLN A 50 -2.83 8.87 13.38
CA GLN A 50 -4.03 8.07 13.17
C GLN A 50 -4.76 8.50 11.89
N LEU A 51 -4.80 9.81 11.59
CA LEU A 51 -5.39 10.34 10.37
C LEU A 51 -4.69 9.79 9.12
N ILE A 52 -3.36 9.90 9.03
CA ILE A 52 -2.63 9.41 7.84
C ILE A 52 -2.71 7.89 7.71
N SER A 53 -2.71 7.18 8.84
CA SER A 53 -2.88 5.73 8.88
C SER A 53 -4.25 5.30 8.36
N THR A 54 -5.31 6.01 8.77
CA THR A 54 -6.67 5.77 8.31
C THR A 54 -6.83 6.08 6.83
N TYR A 55 -6.20 7.17 6.35
CA TYR A 55 -6.20 7.53 4.94
C TYR A 55 -5.58 6.43 4.09
N PHE A 56 -4.36 5.98 4.44
CA PHE A 56 -3.66 4.94 3.72
C PHE A 56 -4.47 3.64 3.67
N ARG A 57 -4.96 3.16 4.82
CA ARG A 57 -5.81 1.96 4.88
C ARG A 57 -7.07 2.08 4.04
N THR A 58 -7.69 3.26 4.00
CA THR A 58 -8.89 3.50 3.18
C THR A 58 -8.59 3.34 1.68
N LEU A 59 -7.39 3.72 1.22
CA LEU A 59 -7.00 3.53 -0.18
C LEU A 59 -6.76 2.05 -0.47
N ILE A 60 -5.97 1.37 0.35
CA ILE A 60 -5.60 -0.03 0.09
C ILE A 60 -6.80 -0.98 0.19
N THR A 61 -7.66 -0.80 1.18
CA THR A 61 -8.84 -1.66 1.37
C THR A 61 -9.89 -1.56 0.27
N ARG A 62 -9.84 -0.53 -0.58
CA ARG A 62 -10.72 -0.39 -1.75
C ARG A 62 -10.20 -1.11 -2.98
N LEU A 63 -8.89 -1.33 -3.09
CA LEU A 63 -8.26 -1.91 -4.27
C LEU A 63 -8.85 -3.28 -4.66
N PRO A 64 -9.09 -4.24 -3.75
CA PRO A 64 -9.67 -5.52 -4.15
C PRO A 64 -11.02 -5.38 -4.85
N GLN A 65 -11.88 -4.47 -4.38
CA GLN A 65 -13.20 -4.24 -4.99
C GLN A 65 -13.07 -3.60 -6.37
N GLU A 66 -12.15 -2.64 -6.53
CA GLU A 66 -11.87 -1.99 -7.82
C GLU A 66 -11.33 -2.98 -8.85
N LEU A 67 -10.41 -3.86 -8.44
CA LEU A 67 -9.79 -4.85 -9.32
C LEU A 67 -10.74 -5.98 -9.71
N LEU A 68 -11.61 -6.41 -8.79
CA LEU A 68 -12.69 -7.35 -9.10
C LEU A 68 -13.66 -6.79 -10.14
N ALA A 69 -13.94 -5.48 -10.10
CA ALA A 69 -14.86 -4.83 -11.04
C ALA A 69 -14.28 -4.68 -12.45
N THR A 70 -12.96 -4.52 -12.58
CA THR A 70 -12.30 -4.39 -13.89
C THR A 70 -11.90 -5.73 -14.50
N ASN A 71 -11.74 -6.78 -13.69
CA ASN A 71 -11.16 -8.07 -14.07
C ASN A 71 -9.86 -7.89 -14.88
N ALA A 72 -9.02 -6.94 -14.46
CA ALA A 72 -7.77 -6.62 -15.11
C ALA A 72 -6.76 -7.77 -14.92
N GLY A 73 -6.12 -8.22 -16.01
CA GLY A 73 -5.14 -9.32 -16.01
C GLY A 73 -5.65 -10.56 -16.75
N GLU A 74 -4.78 -11.15 -17.59
CA GLU A 74 -5.13 -12.30 -18.44
C GLU A 74 -5.22 -13.61 -17.64
N ASN A 75 -4.52 -13.68 -16.50
CA ASN A 75 -4.49 -14.82 -15.60
C ASN A 75 -4.32 -14.34 -14.14
N ASP A 76 -4.37 -15.25 -13.18
CA ASP A 76 -4.36 -14.88 -11.77
C ASP A 76 -3.01 -14.37 -11.26
N LEU A 77 -1.89 -14.69 -11.92
CA LEU A 77 -0.59 -14.07 -11.64
C LEU A 77 -0.59 -12.59 -12.05
N GLU A 78 -1.10 -12.27 -13.24
CA GLU A 78 -1.21 -10.88 -13.72
C GLU A 78 -2.15 -10.03 -12.82
N LYS A 79 -3.20 -10.64 -12.26
CA LYS A 79 -4.05 -9.98 -11.27
C LYS A 79 -3.29 -9.67 -9.97
N ILE A 80 -2.41 -10.59 -9.53
CA ILE A 80 -1.54 -10.36 -8.36
C ILE A 80 -0.56 -9.20 -8.66
N TYR A 81 0.09 -9.20 -9.82
CA TYR A 81 0.96 -8.08 -10.22
C TYR A 81 0.20 -6.77 -10.27
N THR A 82 -0.96 -6.74 -10.91
CA THR A 82 -1.81 -5.55 -10.97
C THR A 82 -2.18 -5.04 -9.56
N PHE A 83 -2.51 -5.93 -8.62
CA PHE A 83 -2.80 -5.55 -7.24
C PHE A 83 -1.62 -4.81 -6.58
N TYR A 84 -0.41 -5.36 -6.69
CA TYR A 84 0.77 -4.75 -6.10
C TYR A 84 1.21 -3.49 -6.85
N GLU A 85 1.16 -3.46 -8.18
CA GLU A 85 1.46 -2.26 -8.98
C GLU A 85 0.53 -1.10 -8.61
N ARG A 86 -0.77 -1.36 -8.39
CA ARG A 86 -1.71 -0.33 -7.93
C ARG A 86 -1.41 0.14 -6.51
N THR A 87 -1.00 -0.76 -5.64
CA THR A 87 -0.57 -0.43 -4.27
C THR A 87 0.70 0.45 -4.28
N ILE A 88 1.69 0.09 -5.09
CA ILE A 88 2.90 0.90 -5.33
C ILE A 88 2.53 2.26 -5.90
N GLY A 89 1.55 2.32 -6.82
CA GLY A 89 1.03 3.57 -7.36
C GLY A 89 0.49 4.52 -6.27
N VAL A 90 -0.30 3.99 -5.34
CA VAL A 90 -0.80 4.76 -4.18
C VAL A 90 0.36 5.33 -3.34
N ILE A 91 1.38 4.52 -3.10
CA ILE A 91 2.51 4.86 -2.24
C ILE A 91 3.42 5.90 -2.88
N THR A 92 3.74 5.70 -4.15
CA THR A 92 4.53 6.64 -4.94
C THR A 92 3.82 7.98 -5.13
N GLU A 93 2.48 8.00 -5.29
CA GLU A 93 1.69 9.23 -5.32
C GLU A 93 1.69 9.97 -3.98
N MET A 94 1.75 9.23 -2.87
CA MET A 94 1.85 9.81 -1.54
C MET A 94 3.23 10.42 -1.28
N GLY A 95 4.27 9.83 -1.89
CA GLY A 95 5.65 10.28 -1.83
C GLY A 95 6.43 9.69 -0.65
N PRO A 96 7.77 9.63 -0.76
CA PRO A 96 8.63 8.93 0.20
C PRO A 96 8.59 9.57 1.59
N ASP A 97 8.46 10.89 1.67
CA ASP A 97 8.45 11.61 2.95
C ASP A 97 7.21 11.26 3.78
N LEU A 98 6.02 11.37 3.19
CA LEU A 98 4.77 11.08 3.89
C LEU A 98 4.61 9.58 4.16
N TYR A 99 5.10 8.72 3.26
CA TYR A 99 5.07 7.27 3.48
C TYR A 99 6.02 6.86 4.62
N SER A 100 7.19 7.48 4.72
CA SER A 100 8.11 7.30 5.85
C SER A 100 7.46 7.63 7.20
N GLN A 101 6.56 8.63 7.24
CA GLN A 101 5.84 8.97 8.48
C GLN A 101 4.88 7.87 8.94
N LEU A 102 4.34 7.06 8.03
CA LEU A 102 3.55 5.88 8.43
C LEU A 102 4.45 4.88 9.18
N TYR A 103 5.65 4.59 8.70
CA TYR A 103 6.60 3.73 9.42
C TYR A 103 7.02 4.33 10.76
N VAL A 104 7.42 5.60 10.78
CA VAL A 104 7.86 6.28 12.03
C VAL A 104 6.76 6.27 13.08
N SER A 105 5.52 6.56 12.70
CA SER A 105 4.39 6.57 13.64
C SER A 105 4.09 5.17 14.17
N ASN A 106 4.07 4.14 13.31
CA ASN A 106 3.79 2.76 13.72
C ASN A 106 4.90 2.14 14.57
N LEU A 107 6.16 2.52 14.34
CA LEU A 107 7.30 2.11 15.18
C LEU A 107 7.25 2.75 16.57
N LYS A 108 6.74 3.98 16.69
CA LYS A 108 6.55 4.66 17.99
C LYS A 108 5.36 4.10 18.77
N ARG A 109 4.24 3.89 18.07
CA ARG A 109 3.01 3.30 18.60
C ARG A 109 2.29 2.64 17.44
N ASN A 110 2.05 1.34 17.52
CA ASN A 110 1.35 0.62 16.45
C ASN A 110 -0.02 1.28 16.17
N GLN A 111 -0.16 1.89 14.99
CA GLN A 111 -1.41 2.51 14.52
C GLN A 111 -2.23 1.52 13.69
N HIS A 112 -1.78 0.26 13.59
CA HIS A 112 -2.42 -0.81 12.82
C HIS A 112 -2.49 -0.50 11.32
N THR A 113 -1.54 0.30 10.81
CA THR A 113 -1.53 0.76 9.41
C THR A 113 -1.30 -0.39 8.43
N PHE A 114 -0.42 -1.32 8.79
CA PHE A 114 0.02 -2.45 7.97
C PHE A 114 -0.63 -3.77 8.40
N ASP A 115 -1.66 -3.71 9.24
CA ASP A 115 -2.39 -4.91 9.65
C ASP A 115 -3.10 -5.53 8.44
N PHE A 116 -3.03 -6.86 8.36
CA PHE A 116 -3.76 -7.66 7.39
C PHE A 116 -5.26 -7.39 7.43
N ASN A 117 -5.93 -7.57 6.28
CA ASN A 117 -7.34 -7.28 6.13
C ASN A 117 -8.07 -8.43 5.44
N ASP A 118 -9.06 -9.02 6.13
CA ASP A 118 -9.84 -10.17 5.68
C ASP A 118 -10.31 -10.15 4.22
N SER A 119 -10.61 -8.99 3.66
CA SER A 119 -11.07 -8.87 2.27
C SER A 119 -9.92 -8.91 1.27
N THR A 120 -8.81 -8.25 1.60
CA THR A 120 -7.60 -8.21 0.77
C THR A 120 -6.87 -9.55 0.84
N ASP A 121 -6.71 -10.09 2.05
CA ASP A 121 -6.02 -11.34 2.28
C ASP A 121 -6.71 -12.48 1.52
N ARG A 122 -8.03 -12.55 1.61
CA ARG A 122 -8.83 -13.56 0.90
C ARG A 122 -8.74 -13.39 -0.61
N TYR A 123 -8.77 -12.15 -1.10
CA TYR A 123 -8.68 -11.88 -2.54
C TYR A 123 -7.35 -12.41 -3.11
N VAL A 124 -6.22 -11.96 -2.57
CA VAL A 124 -4.89 -12.33 -3.09
C VAL A 124 -4.59 -13.80 -2.83
N THR A 125 -4.95 -14.33 -1.66
CA THR A 125 -4.80 -15.78 -1.37
C THR A 125 -5.58 -16.63 -2.37
N THR A 126 -6.79 -16.21 -2.75
CA THR A 126 -7.59 -16.93 -3.76
C THR A 126 -6.91 -16.91 -5.12
N LEU A 127 -6.32 -15.78 -5.54
CA LEU A 127 -5.57 -15.69 -6.79
C LEU A 127 -4.36 -16.61 -6.79
N ILE A 128 -3.60 -16.65 -5.69
CA ILE A 128 -2.44 -17.55 -5.54
C ILE A 128 -2.89 -19.01 -5.67
N GLN A 129 -3.98 -19.40 -4.98
CA GLN A 129 -4.53 -20.75 -5.07
C GLN A 129 -4.96 -21.13 -6.50
N GLN A 130 -5.55 -20.19 -7.24
CA GLN A 130 -5.98 -20.43 -8.63
C GLN A 130 -4.78 -20.54 -9.57
N ALA A 131 -3.78 -19.68 -9.41
CA ALA A 131 -2.53 -19.74 -10.16
C ALA A 131 -1.72 -21.03 -9.88
N GLN A 132 -1.74 -21.55 -8.64
CA GLN A 132 -1.18 -22.86 -8.29
C GLN A 132 -1.90 -23.99 -9.03
N LYS A 133 -3.24 -24.00 -9.01
CA LYS A 133 -4.05 -25.01 -9.73
C LYS A 133 -3.83 -24.98 -11.25
N ALA A 134 -3.56 -23.81 -11.80
CA ALA A 134 -3.26 -23.62 -13.23
C ALA A 134 -1.81 -23.98 -13.59
N GLY A 135 -0.94 -24.28 -12.62
CA GLY A 135 0.49 -24.52 -12.85
C GLY A 135 1.26 -23.27 -13.28
N ILE A 136 0.76 -22.08 -12.94
CA ILE A 136 1.46 -20.81 -13.19
C ILE A 136 2.44 -20.54 -12.04
N ILE A 137 1.99 -20.75 -10.79
CA ILE A 137 2.80 -20.71 -9.57
C ILE A 137 3.20 -22.15 -9.23
N GLN A 138 4.49 -22.47 -9.28
CA GLN A 138 4.97 -23.84 -9.01
C GLN A 138 5.20 -24.11 -7.52
N ASN A 139 5.42 -23.07 -6.70
CA ASN A 139 5.60 -23.24 -5.27
C ASN A 139 4.29 -23.74 -4.63
N GLN A 140 4.30 -24.95 -4.05
CA GLN A 140 3.13 -25.63 -3.47
C GLN A 140 2.93 -25.37 -1.97
N SER A 141 3.67 -24.43 -1.38
CA SER A 141 3.41 -23.97 0.00
C SER A 141 1.99 -23.39 0.13
N GLU A 142 1.50 -23.29 1.35
CA GLU A 142 0.14 -22.78 1.58
C GLU A 142 -0.02 -21.36 0.99
N ALA A 143 -1.06 -21.14 0.20
CA ALA A 143 -1.26 -19.85 -0.48
C ALA A 143 -1.33 -18.66 0.49
N ALA A 144 -1.86 -18.86 1.70
CA ALA A 144 -1.87 -17.83 2.74
C ALA A 144 -0.45 -17.50 3.23
N GLU A 145 0.42 -18.50 3.39
CA GLU A 145 1.82 -18.30 3.74
C GLU A 145 2.59 -17.58 2.61
N LEU A 146 2.33 -17.97 1.36
CA LEU A 146 2.89 -17.28 0.19
C LEU A 146 2.45 -15.82 0.14
N TYR A 147 1.18 -15.53 0.45
CA TYR A 147 0.68 -14.16 0.54
C TYR A 147 1.34 -13.37 1.68
N THR A 148 1.45 -13.95 2.88
CA THR A 148 2.15 -13.29 3.99
C THR A 148 3.58 -12.95 3.63
N ASN A 149 4.32 -13.89 3.01
CA ASN A 149 5.70 -13.64 2.59
C ASN A 149 5.78 -12.63 1.44
N SER A 150 4.81 -12.59 0.53
CA SER A 150 4.79 -11.57 -0.52
C SER A 150 4.55 -10.17 0.04
N VAL A 151 3.73 -10.02 1.08
CA VAL A 151 3.55 -8.74 1.80
C VAL A 151 4.83 -8.32 2.54
N LEU A 152 5.52 -9.24 3.22
CA LEU A 152 6.79 -8.89 3.91
C LEU A 152 7.90 -8.51 2.92
N LEU A 153 7.99 -9.24 1.79
CA LEU A 153 8.90 -8.90 0.70
C LEU A 153 8.58 -7.51 0.14
N PHE A 154 7.30 -7.22 -0.05
CA PHE A 154 6.79 -5.95 -0.53
C PHE A 154 7.20 -4.80 0.39
N GLU A 155 6.85 -4.87 1.67
CA GLU A 155 7.24 -3.88 2.69
C GLU A 155 8.76 -3.65 2.72
N GLY A 156 9.55 -4.72 2.56
CA GLY A 156 11.00 -4.65 2.47
C GLY A 156 11.51 -3.78 1.31
N TYR A 157 10.88 -3.82 0.15
CA TYR A 157 11.24 -2.92 -0.95
C TYR A 157 10.80 -1.48 -0.71
N GLU A 158 9.62 -1.28 -0.14
CA GLU A 158 9.09 0.06 0.05
C GLU A 158 9.81 0.83 1.16
N ILE A 159 10.21 0.16 2.24
CA ILE A 159 11.02 0.80 3.28
C ILE A 159 12.41 1.18 2.73
N ASN A 160 13.00 0.35 1.87
CA ASN A 160 14.23 0.69 1.15
C ASN A 160 14.03 1.87 0.18
N TRP A 161 12.88 1.92 -0.50
CA TRP A 161 12.50 3.06 -1.34
C TRP A 161 12.42 4.36 -0.53
N CYS A 162 11.83 4.31 0.67
CA CYS A 162 11.84 5.43 1.61
C CYS A 162 13.26 5.85 2.03
N PHE A 163 14.13 4.90 2.38
CA PHE A 163 15.53 5.19 2.76
C PHE A 163 16.32 5.87 1.65
N GLN A 164 15.98 5.59 0.39
CA GLN A 164 16.60 6.20 -0.78
C GLN A 164 15.84 7.42 -1.30
N SER A 165 14.93 8.00 -0.52
CA SER A 165 14.13 9.18 -0.91
C SER A 165 13.38 8.99 -2.23
N GLY A 166 12.94 7.76 -2.48
CA GLY A 166 12.17 7.38 -3.66
C GLY A 166 12.96 7.26 -4.96
N ASN A 167 14.29 7.08 -4.88
CA ASN A 167 15.20 7.15 -6.03
C ASN A 167 15.27 5.88 -6.91
N PHE A 168 14.32 4.95 -6.80
CA PHE A 168 14.23 3.82 -7.72
C PHE A 168 12.77 3.38 -7.95
N ASP A 169 12.55 2.68 -9.06
CA ASP A 169 11.26 2.06 -9.36
C ASP A 169 11.15 0.71 -8.64
N VAL A 170 10.17 0.58 -7.73
CA VAL A 170 9.96 -0.61 -6.91
C VAL A 170 9.44 -1.81 -7.73
N VAL A 171 8.59 -1.54 -8.72
CA VAL A 171 7.83 -2.56 -9.45
C VAL A 171 8.72 -3.69 -10.00
N PRO A 172 9.76 -3.42 -10.82
CA PRO A 172 10.52 -4.51 -11.45
C PRO A 172 11.27 -5.39 -10.44
N TYR A 173 11.76 -4.82 -9.33
CA TYR A 173 12.44 -5.60 -8.29
C TYR A 173 11.47 -6.48 -7.52
N PHE A 174 10.32 -5.92 -7.17
CA PHE A 174 9.30 -6.64 -6.43
C PHE A 174 8.68 -7.75 -7.27
N GLU A 175 8.33 -7.50 -8.54
CA GLU A 175 7.86 -8.54 -9.47
C GLU A 175 8.87 -9.69 -9.57
N ARG A 176 10.16 -9.39 -9.67
CA ARG A 176 11.19 -10.44 -9.69
C ARG A 176 11.25 -11.22 -8.38
N GLY A 177 11.12 -10.54 -7.25
CA GLY A 177 11.04 -11.20 -5.95
C GLY A 177 9.83 -12.13 -5.84
N LEU A 178 8.67 -11.72 -6.37
CA LEU A 178 7.48 -12.56 -6.47
C LEU A 178 7.71 -13.78 -7.36
N GLU A 179 8.34 -13.62 -8.52
CA GLU A 179 8.66 -14.74 -9.40
C GLU A 179 9.50 -15.82 -8.71
N ILE A 180 10.45 -15.39 -7.87
CA ILE A 180 11.29 -16.29 -7.08
C ILE A 180 10.47 -16.93 -5.97
N LEU A 181 9.70 -16.15 -5.20
CA LEU A 181 8.88 -16.64 -4.09
C LEU A 181 7.84 -17.65 -4.56
N PHE A 182 7.17 -17.37 -5.67
CA PHE A 182 6.10 -18.19 -6.24
C PHE A 182 6.61 -19.30 -7.17
N GLU A 183 7.91 -19.34 -7.47
CA GLU A 183 8.48 -20.24 -8.47
C GLU A 183 7.68 -20.18 -9.79
N VAL A 184 7.51 -18.98 -10.34
CA VAL A 184 6.65 -18.76 -11.52
C VAL A 184 7.16 -19.57 -12.71
N GLU A 185 6.26 -20.27 -13.38
CA GLU A 185 6.55 -21.06 -14.58
C GLU A 185 7.13 -20.18 -15.70
N ARG A 186 8.15 -20.69 -16.41
CA ARG A 186 9.05 -19.87 -17.25
C ARG A 186 8.32 -19.03 -18.29
N GLN A 187 7.24 -19.56 -18.87
CA GLN A 187 6.48 -18.87 -19.91
C GLN A 187 5.69 -17.64 -19.40
N TYR A 188 5.50 -17.52 -18.08
CA TYR A 188 4.79 -16.41 -17.43
C TYR A 188 5.73 -15.44 -16.70
N GLN A 189 7.05 -15.66 -16.75
CA GLN A 189 8.02 -14.75 -16.15
C GLN A 189 8.12 -13.47 -16.99
N GLN A 190 8.13 -12.31 -16.33
CA GLN A 190 8.31 -11.02 -16.95
C GLN A 190 9.80 -10.76 -17.20
N SER A 191 10.19 -10.44 -18.44
CA SER A 191 11.60 -10.23 -18.82
C SER A 191 12.16 -8.86 -18.41
N ARG A 192 11.82 -8.34 -17.23
CA ARG A 192 11.99 -6.90 -16.92
C ARG A 192 13.30 -6.49 -16.25
N LEU A 193 14.10 -7.41 -15.71
CA LEU A 193 15.37 -7.05 -15.07
C LEU A 193 16.61 -7.52 -15.84
N LYS A 194 17.36 -6.55 -16.39
CA LYS A 194 18.80 -6.69 -16.64
C LYS A 194 19.57 -5.77 -15.71
N GLY A 195 20.24 -6.33 -14.71
CA GLY A 195 21.45 -5.75 -14.13
C GLY A 195 21.32 -4.60 -13.14
N PHE A 196 20.56 -4.78 -12.06
CA PHE A 196 20.72 -3.95 -10.86
C PHE A 196 20.66 -4.81 -9.60
N VAL A 197 21.69 -4.73 -8.76
CA VAL A 197 21.74 -5.33 -7.42
C VAL A 197 21.63 -4.16 -6.45
N LEU A 198 20.75 -4.25 -5.46
CA LEU A 198 20.69 -3.26 -4.37
C LEU A 198 22.07 -3.20 -3.71
N ASN A 199 22.76 -2.06 -3.85
CA ASN A 199 24.03 -1.78 -3.17
C ASN A 199 23.76 -1.28 -1.74
#